data_AF-A0A497GWD6-F1
#
_entry.id   AF-A0A497GWD6-F1
#
_cell.length_a   1.000
_cell.length_b   1.000
_cell.length_c   1.000
_cell.angle_alpha   90.00
_cell.angle_beta   90.00
_cell.angle_gamma   90.00
#
_symmetry.space_group_name_H-M   'P 1'
#
loop_
_entity.id
_entity.type
_entity.pdbx_description
1 polymer ?
#
loop_
_entity_poly.entity_id
_entity_poly.type
_entity_poly.pdbx_seq_one_letter_code
_entity_poly.pdbx_strand_id
1 'polypeptide(L)'
;ESLKGALESRGIGYLWMGDRLGGYRKGGYRAFAATEEFRRAVEDLVRLSEGRVVAIMCAERLWFRCHRRFIADALVSMGHEVVHIVEPDRVYVHRSKA
;
A
#
# COMPACT_ATOMS: atom_id res chain seq x y z
N GLU A 1 8.96 -20.44 7.59
CA GLU A 1 8.15 -20.33 6.35
C GLU A 1 8.30 -18.90 5.81
N SER A 2 8.41 -18.70 4.50
CA SER A 2 8.42 -17.34 3.94
C SER A 2 6.99 -16.77 3.95
N LEU A 3 6.83 -15.45 4.08
CA LEU A 3 5.52 -14.81 4.01
C LEU A 3 4.76 -15.18 2.73
N LYS A 4 5.48 -15.27 1.61
CA LYS A 4 4.95 -15.71 0.32
C LYS A 4 4.31 -17.11 0.43
N GLY A 5 5.05 -18.10 0.95
CA GLY A 5 4.53 -19.47 1.08
C GLY A 5 3.31 -19.57 2.01
N ALA A 6 3.31 -18.81 3.11
CA ALA A 6 2.20 -18.78 4.04
C ALA A 6 0.91 -18.16 3.43
N LEU A 7 1.05 -17.17 2.54
CA LEU A 7 -0.08 -16.56 1.83
C LEU A 7 -0.57 -17.46 0.70
N GLU A 8 0.34 -18.03 -0.09
CA GLU A 8 -0.01 -18.88 -1.23
C GLU A 8 -0.73 -20.16 -0.78
N SER A 9 -0.31 -20.77 0.35
CA SER A 9 -1.01 -21.93 0.94
C SER A 9 -2.44 -21.62 1.39
N ARG A 10 -2.80 -20.34 1.52
CA ARG A 10 -4.14 -19.84 1.86
C ARG A 10 -4.89 -19.28 0.65
N GLY A 11 -4.36 -19.47 -0.57
CA GLY A 11 -4.97 -18.95 -1.80
C GLY A 11 -4.81 -17.44 -1.99
N ILE A 12 -3.92 -16.81 -1.21
CA ILE A 12 -3.65 -15.37 -1.31
C ILE A 12 -2.40 -15.16 -2.17
N GLY A 13 -2.56 -14.47 -3.29
CA GLY A 13 -1.43 -14.08 -4.13
C GLY A 13 -0.52 -13.09 -3.41
N TYR A 14 0.79 -13.24 -3.55
CA TYR A 14 1.78 -12.34 -2.98
C TYR A 14 2.58 -11.64 -4.08
N LEU A 15 2.53 -10.31 -4.10
CA LEU A 15 3.34 -9.46 -4.97
C LEU A 15 4.24 -8.57 -4.12
N TRP A 16 5.55 -8.69 -4.30
CA TRP A 16 6.51 -7.78 -3.67
C TRP A 16 6.78 -6.60 -4.59
N MET A 17 6.47 -5.38 -4.13
CA MET A 17 6.71 -4.13 -4.86
C MET A 17 7.78 -3.25 -4.18
N GLY A 18 8.75 -3.85 -3.48
CA GLY A 18 9.71 -3.12 -2.61
C GLY A 18 10.73 -2.26 -3.38
N ASP A 19 10.94 -2.58 -4.64
CA ASP A 19 11.68 -1.78 -5.61
C ASP A 19 10.88 -0.56 -6.08
N ARG A 20 9.53 -0.61 -6.04
CA ARG A 20 8.65 0.45 -6.58
C ARG A 20 7.93 1.26 -5.49
N LEU A 21 7.08 0.62 -4.68
CA LEU A 21 6.27 1.27 -3.64
C LEU A 21 6.76 0.98 -2.21
N GLY A 22 7.70 0.05 -2.01
CA GLY A 22 8.22 -0.27 -0.68
C GLY A 22 9.65 0.21 -0.45
N GLY A 23 10.25 -0.28 0.64
CA GLY A 23 11.66 -0.11 0.93
C GLY A 23 12.07 1.28 1.42
N TYR A 24 13.36 1.39 1.76
CA TYR A 24 13.98 2.66 2.12
C TYR A 24 14.20 3.50 0.85
N ARG A 25 13.93 4.81 0.95
CA ARG A 25 14.14 5.78 -0.13
C ARG A 25 15.07 6.89 0.34
N LYS A 26 16.14 7.14 -0.43
CA LYS A 26 17.04 8.26 -0.18
C LYS A 26 16.25 9.57 -0.32
N GLY A 27 16.32 10.45 0.68
CA GLY A 27 15.49 11.67 0.75
C GLY A 27 14.10 11.45 1.35
N GLY A 28 13.76 10.21 1.72
CA GLY A 28 12.51 9.87 2.39
C GLY A 28 11.33 9.68 1.45
N TYR A 29 10.30 9.02 1.96
CA TYR A 29 9.15 8.63 1.15
C TYR A 29 8.29 9.83 0.71
N ARG A 30 8.32 10.95 1.46
CA ARG A 30 7.63 12.18 1.06
C ARG A 30 8.17 12.74 -0.26
N ALA A 31 9.50 12.80 -0.41
CA ALA A 31 10.13 13.27 -1.65
C ALA A 31 9.84 12.28 -2.79
N PHE A 32 9.89 10.98 -2.49
CA PHE A 32 9.52 9.95 -3.46
C PHE A 32 8.06 10.05 -3.92
N ALA A 33 7.13 10.35 -3.02
CA ALA A 33 5.71 10.49 -3.36
C ALA A 33 5.40 11.64 -4.34
N ALA A 34 6.34 12.57 -4.54
CA ALA A 34 6.24 13.65 -5.51
C ALA A 34 6.84 13.30 -6.88
N THR A 35 7.37 12.08 -7.08
CA THR A 35 8.01 11.68 -8.34
C THR A 35 7.02 11.02 -9.29
N GLU A 36 7.35 11.10 -10.57
CA GLU A 36 6.63 10.40 -11.64
C GLU A 36 6.71 8.87 -11.49
N GLU A 37 7.82 8.36 -10.95
CA GLU A 37 8.01 6.93 -10.67
C GLU A 37 6.99 6.43 -9.64
N PHE A 38 6.78 7.18 -8.56
CA PHE A 38 5.76 6.86 -7.56
C PHE A 38 4.36 6.87 -8.18
N ARG A 39 4.03 7.92 -8.95
CA ARG A 39 2.73 8.04 -9.62
C ARG A 39 2.43 6.81 -10.48
N ARG A 40 3.37 6.40 -11.34
CA ARG A 40 3.23 5.20 -12.19
C ARG A 40 3.08 3.92 -11.36
N ALA A 41 3.81 3.81 -10.26
CA ALA A 41 3.73 2.63 -9.40
C ALA A 41 2.37 2.53 -8.68
N VAL A 42 1.76 3.66 -8.29
CA VAL A 42 0.39 3.69 -7.76
C VAL A 42 -0.63 3.33 -8.85
N GLU A 43 -0.48 3.82 -10.08
CA GLU A 43 -1.35 3.43 -11.19
C GLU A 43 -1.28 1.92 -11.49
N ASP A 44 -0.10 1.32 -11.42
CA ASP A 44 0.03 -0.15 -11.56
C ASP A 44 -0.69 -0.90 -10.45
N LEU A 45 -0.69 -0.35 -9.23
CA LEU A 45 -1.43 -0.93 -8.12
C LEU A 45 -2.95 -0.82 -8.34
N VAL A 46 -3.43 0.30 -8.90
CA VAL A 46 -4.85 0.46 -9.29
C VAL A 46 -5.22 -0.54 -10.38
N ARG A 47 -4.40 -0.68 -11.43
CA ARG A 47 -4.61 -1.70 -12.46
C ARG A 47 -4.65 -3.12 -11.88
N LEU A 48 -3.82 -3.40 -10.88
CA LEU A 48 -3.81 -4.71 -10.21
C LEU A 48 -5.11 -4.99 -9.42
N SER A 49 -5.77 -3.95 -8.90
CA SER A 49 -7.03 -4.12 -8.17
C SER A 49 -8.24 -4.26 -9.09
N GLU A 50 -8.09 -4.03 -10.40
CA GLU A 50 -9.13 -4.32 -11.38
C GLU A 50 -9.41 -5.84 -11.41
N GLY A 51 -10.56 -6.23 -10.86
CA GLY A 51 -10.98 -7.64 -10.78
C GLY A 51 -10.36 -8.43 -9.62
N ARG A 52 -9.66 -7.79 -8.67
CA ARG A 52 -9.05 -8.45 -7.50
C ARG A 52 -9.19 -7.62 -6.24
N VAL A 53 -9.37 -8.29 -5.11
CA VAL A 53 -9.23 -7.63 -3.79
C VAL A 53 -7.74 -7.56 -3.48
N VAL A 54 -7.20 -6.34 -3.35
CA VAL A 54 -5.79 -6.09 -3.10
C VAL A 54 -5.61 -5.50 -1.70
N ALA A 55 -4.70 -6.10 -0.92
CA ALA A 55 -4.26 -5.56 0.36
C ALA A 55 -2.79 -5.18 0.29
N ILE A 56 -2.47 -3.97 0.77
CA ILE A 56 -1.08 -3.49 0.92
C ILE A 56 -0.66 -3.69 2.36
N MET A 57 0.46 -4.37 2.58
CA MET A 57 1.00 -4.61 3.91
C MET A 57 2.43 -4.10 4.07
N CYS A 58 2.79 -3.75 5.30
CA CYS A 58 4.14 -3.39 5.70
C CYS A 58 4.41 -3.96 7.11
N ALA A 59 5.66 -3.89 7.57
CA ALA A 59 6.03 -4.40 8.89
C ALA A 59 5.46 -3.56 10.05
N GLU A 60 5.23 -2.26 9.83
CA GLU A 60 4.69 -1.38 10.87
C GLU A 60 3.18 -1.55 11.04
N ARG A 61 2.76 -1.85 12.27
CA ARG A 61 1.36 -2.01 12.65
C ARG A 61 0.48 -0.78 12.37
N LEU A 62 1.00 0.43 12.63
CA LEU A 62 0.25 1.68 12.50
C LEU A 62 0.51 2.36 11.15
N TRP A 63 -0.54 2.48 10.32
CA TRP A 63 -0.44 3.00 8.96
C TRP A 63 0.13 4.42 8.87
N PHE A 64 -0.23 5.30 9.80
CA PHE A 64 0.21 6.70 9.82
C PHE A 64 1.69 6.88 10.21
N ARG A 65 2.33 5.84 10.75
CA ARG A 65 3.76 5.81 11.06
C ARG A 65 4.62 5.19 9.95
N CYS A 66 3.99 4.69 8.89
CA CYS A 66 4.63 3.96 7.81
C CYS A 66 4.50 4.70 6.48
N HIS A 67 5.28 4.30 5.47
CA HIS A 67 5.19 4.85 4.13
C HIS A 67 3.84 4.57 3.45
N ARG A 68 3.12 3.52 3.85
CA ARG A 68 1.82 3.17 3.26
C ARG A 68 0.78 4.29 3.38
N ARG A 69 0.96 5.25 4.29
CA ARG A 69 0.13 6.47 4.34
C ARG A 69 0.19 7.28 3.04
N PHE A 70 1.37 7.41 2.43
CA PHE A 70 1.53 8.20 1.20
C PHE A 70 0.88 7.50 0.01
N ILE A 71 0.93 6.17 -0.03
CA ILE A 71 0.21 5.36 -1.02
C ILE A 71 -1.30 5.55 -0.83
N ALA A 72 -1.78 5.49 0.42
CA ALA A 72 -3.19 5.70 0.74
C ALA A 72 -3.67 7.12 0.39
N ASP A 73 -2.87 8.15 0.67
CA ASP A 73 -3.15 9.55 0.30
C ASP A 73 -3.32 9.68 -1.23
N ALA A 74 -2.42 9.04 -2.00
CA ALA A 74 -2.47 9.04 -3.46
C ALA A 74 -3.71 8.30 -4.00
N LEU A 75 -4.01 7.11 -3.48
CA LEU A 75 -5.19 6.33 -3.88
C LEU A 75 -6.50 7.09 -3.62
N VAL A 76 -6.63 7.71 -2.43
CA VAL A 76 -7.81 8.53 -2.11
C VAL A 76 -7.89 9.77 -3.01
N SER A 77 -6.77 10.40 -3.34
CA SER A 77 -6.74 11.54 -4.26
C SER A 77 -7.13 11.15 -5.69
N MET A 78 -6.96 9.88 -6.06
CA MET A 78 -7.44 9.29 -7.32
C MET A 78 -8.90 8.82 -7.26
N GLY A 79 -9.59 9.01 -6.12
CA GLY A 79 -11.00 8.64 -5.93
C GLY A 79 -11.26 7.23 -5.41
N HIS A 80 -10.22 6.49 -5.01
CA HIS A 80 -10.39 5.15 -4.43
C HIS A 80 -10.63 5.22 -2.92
N GLU A 81 -11.54 4.39 -2.41
CA GLU A 81 -11.67 4.19 -0.97
C GLU A 81 -10.51 3.32 -0.45
N VAL A 82 -9.87 3.77 0.63
CA VAL A 82 -8.82 3.01 1.31
C VAL A 82 -9.23 2.73 2.74
N VAL A 83 -9.24 1.45 3.12
CA VAL A 83 -9.52 0.99 4.47
C VAL A 83 -8.26 0.39 5.10
N HIS A 84 -7.85 0.93 6.24
CA HIS A 84 -6.73 0.43 7.02
C HIS A 84 -7.19 -0.66 7.97
N ILE A 85 -6.76 -1.90 7.73
CA ILE A 85 -6.95 -3.02 8.65
C ILE A 85 -5.84 -2.96 9.70
N VAL A 86 -6.20 -2.75 10.97
CA VAL A 86 -5.22 -2.61 12.08
C VAL A 86 -5.29 -3.79 13.03
N GLU A 87 -6.49 -4.21 13.40
CA GLU A 87 -6.77 -5.40 14.21
C GLU A 87 -7.99 -6.15 13.59
N PRO A 88 -8.26 -7.41 13.97
CA PRO A 88 -9.38 -8.19 13.40
C PRO A 88 -10.74 -7.49 13.48
N ASP A 89 -10.96 -6.69 14.51
CA ASP A 89 -12.19 -5.94 14.81
C ASP A 89 -12.02 -4.42 14.64
N ARG A 90 -10.86 -3.97 14.13
CA ARG A 90 -10.53 -2.54 14.09
C ARG A 90 -10.00 -2.12 12.72
N VAL A 91 -10.85 -1.37 12.02
CA VAL A 91 -10.54 -0.75 10.73
C VAL A 91 -10.66 0.78 10.81
N TYR A 92 -9.97 1.47 9.89
CA TYR A 92 -10.10 2.92 9.71
C TYR A 92 -10.23 3.27 8.24
N VAL A 93 -11.27 4.02 7.89
CA VAL A 93 -11.34 4.64 6.55
C VAL A 93 -10.31 5.74 6.48
N HIS A 94 -9.43 5.68 5.48
CA HIS A 94 -8.46 6.72 5.22
C HIS A 94 -9.17 7.98 4.74
N ARG A 95 -8.87 9.11 5.36
CA ARG A 95 -9.30 10.42 4.88
C ARG A 95 -8.04 11.21 4.55
N SER A 96 -7.89 11.52 3.27
CA SER A 96 -6.85 12.46 2.85
C SER A 96 -7.06 13.78 3.58
N LYS A 97 -5.98 14.36 4.10
CA LYS A 97 -6.01 15.75 4.52
C LYS A 97 -5.95 16.58 3.24
N ALA A 98 -7.11 17.10 2.84
CA ALA A 98 -7.20 18.13 1.81
C ALA A 98 -6.21 19.27 2.09
#